data_AF-A0A4U9HZD3-F1
#
_entry.id   AF-A0A4U9HZD3-F1
#
_cell.length_a   1.000
_cell.length_b   1.000
_cell.length_c   1.000
_cell.angle_alpha   90.00
_cell.angle_beta   90.00
_cell.angle_gamma   90.00
#
_symmetry.space_group_name_H-M   'P 1'
#
loop_
_entity.id
_entity.type
_entity.pdbx_description
1 polymer ?
#
loop_
_entity_poly.entity_id
_entity_poly.type
_entity_poly.pdbx_seq_one_letter_code
_entity_poly.pdbx_strand_id
1 'polypeptide(L)'
;MSNTPIELKGSSFTLSVVHLHEAKPEVIRQALEDKIAQAPAFLTHAPVVINVSSLEAPVNWHHLQQAVSATGLRIVGISGCKDAELKAEIDRAGLPLLNEGKDKAPRAEPPAPPELPVTPVTKTRLIDLPVRSGQRIYAPNCDLIVTNHVSAGRS
;
A
#
# COMPACT_ATOMS: atom_id res chain seq x y z
N MET A 1 -7.31 40.87 -25.14
CA MET A 1 -7.61 39.57 -24.50
C MET A 1 -8.01 38.60 -25.61
N SER A 2 -7.15 37.63 -25.94
CA SER A 2 -7.42 36.64 -26.98
C SER A 2 -8.57 35.73 -26.55
N ASN A 3 -9.74 35.91 -27.18
CA ASN A 3 -10.95 35.13 -26.92
C ASN A 3 -10.96 33.90 -27.84
N THR A 4 -10.03 32.97 -27.63
CA THR A 4 -9.95 31.71 -28.39
C THR A 4 -10.86 30.66 -27.76
N PRO A 5 -11.69 29.94 -28.53
CA PRO A 5 -12.69 29.00 -27.99
C PRO A 5 -12.10 27.68 -27.46
N ILE A 6 -10.78 27.46 -27.61
CA ILE A 6 -10.10 26.22 -27.23
C ILE A 6 -8.80 26.57 -26.50
N GLU A 7 -8.52 25.83 -25.44
CA GLU A 7 -7.23 25.82 -24.74
C GLU A 7 -6.72 24.38 -24.63
N LEU A 8 -5.45 24.17 -24.94
CA LEU A 8 -4.77 22.90 -24.72
C LEU A 8 -3.82 23.04 -23.53
N LYS A 9 -4.10 22.33 -22.45
CA LYS A 9 -3.31 22.34 -21.22
C LYS A 9 -2.95 20.91 -20.80
N GLY A 10 -1.71 20.70 -20.39
CA GLY A 10 -1.30 19.47 -19.72
C GLY A 10 -1.79 19.49 -18.27
N SER A 11 -2.49 18.44 -17.87
CA SER A 11 -2.97 18.25 -16.49
C SER A 11 -2.61 16.85 -16.01
N SER A 12 -2.39 16.71 -14.70
CA SER A 12 -2.16 15.41 -14.07
C SER A 12 -3.48 14.83 -13.57
N PHE A 13 -3.72 13.56 -13.86
CA PHE A 13 -4.87 12.81 -13.38
C PHE A 13 -4.40 11.55 -12.65
N THR A 14 -5.07 11.21 -11.55
CA THR A 14 -4.86 9.94 -10.86
C THR A 14 -5.87 8.93 -11.39
N LEU A 15 -5.40 7.83 -11.97
CA LEU A 15 -6.22 6.75 -12.50
C LEU A 15 -5.92 5.44 -11.77
N SER A 16 -6.92 4.58 -11.64
CA SER A 16 -6.73 3.21 -11.18
C SER A 16 -6.01 2.40 -12.24
N VAL A 17 -4.97 1.67 -11.84
CA VAL A 17 -4.20 0.80 -12.73
C VAL A 17 -4.47 -0.66 -12.35
N VAL A 18 -4.90 -1.45 -13.33
CA VAL A 18 -5.05 -2.90 -13.20
C VAL A 18 -3.79 -3.55 -13.78
N HIS A 19 -2.96 -4.08 -12.90
CA HIS A 19 -1.80 -4.88 -13.29
C HIS A 19 -2.24 -6.31 -13.62
N LEU A 20 -2.03 -6.71 -14.87
CA LEU A 20 -2.31 -8.06 -15.33
C LEU A 20 -1.05 -8.92 -15.19
N HIS A 21 -1.22 -10.08 -14.56
CA HIS A 21 -0.15 -11.05 -14.31
C HIS A 21 -0.37 -12.39 -15.02
N GLU A 22 -1.52 -12.58 -15.68
CA GLU A 22 -1.86 -13.80 -16.42
C GLU A 22 -2.54 -13.40 -17.73
N ALA A 23 -2.26 -14.13 -18.82
CA ALA A 23 -2.80 -13.87 -20.15
C ALA A 23 -4.10 -14.64 -20.47
N LYS A 24 -4.66 -15.40 -19.51
CA LYS A 24 -5.88 -16.19 -19.71
C LYS A 24 -7.14 -15.35 -19.49
N PRO A 25 -7.98 -15.12 -20.52
CA PRO A 25 -9.15 -14.23 -20.41
C PRO A 25 -10.12 -14.60 -19.29
N GLU A 26 -10.44 -15.90 -19.13
CA GLU A 26 -11.38 -16.36 -18.10
C GLU A 26 -10.86 -16.13 -16.68
N VAL A 27 -9.57 -16.34 -16.46
CA VAL A 27 -8.93 -16.11 -15.15
C VAL A 27 -8.96 -14.63 -14.80
N ILE A 28 -8.65 -13.77 -15.78
CA ILE A 28 -8.70 -12.31 -15.60
C ILE A 28 -10.11 -11.83 -15.34
N ARG A 29 -11.09 -12.33 -16.09
CA ARG A 29 -12.50 -11.97 -15.90
C ARG A 29 -12.97 -12.30 -14.48
N GLN A 30 -12.76 -13.53 -14.02
CA GLN A 30 -13.16 -13.95 -12.68
C GLN A 30 -12.46 -13.11 -11.60
N ALA A 31 -11.15 -12.91 -11.71
CA ALA A 31 -10.40 -12.12 -10.74
C ALA A 31 -10.85 -10.65 -10.67
N LEU A 32 -11.26 -10.07 -11.80
CA LEU A 32 -11.81 -8.72 -11.85
C LEU A 32 -13.22 -8.66 -11.25
N GLU A 33 -14.09 -9.62 -11.56
CA GLU A 33 -15.43 -9.73 -10.96
C GLU A 33 -15.34 -9.84 -9.42
N ASP A 34 -14.42 -10.67 -8.91
CA ASP A 34 -14.18 -10.82 -7.47
C ASP A 34 -13.71 -9.51 -6.83
N LYS A 35 -12.76 -8.81 -7.48
CA LYS A 35 -12.29 -7.50 -6.99
C LYS A 35 -13.38 -6.44 -7.00
N ILE A 36 -14.21 -6.42 -8.05
CA ILE A 36 -15.36 -5.50 -8.15
C ILE A 36 -16.36 -5.78 -7.03
N ALA A 37 -16.65 -7.05 -6.76
CA ALA A 37 -17.55 -7.45 -5.67
C ALA A 37 -17.00 -7.04 -4.28
N GLN A 38 -15.69 -7.08 -4.09
CA GLN A 38 -15.03 -6.63 -2.85
C GLN A 38 -15.07 -5.10 -2.66
N ALA A 39 -14.96 -4.34 -3.76
CA ALA A 39 -14.93 -2.87 -3.71
C ALA A 39 -15.85 -2.21 -4.77
N PRO A 40 -17.18 -2.40 -4.70
CA PRO A 40 -18.09 -1.92 -5.75
C PRO A 40 -18.07 -0.41 -5.91
N ALA A 41 -17.92 0.33 -4.81
CA ALA A 41 -17.89 1.80 -4.81
C ALA A 41 -16.70 2.37 -5.60
N PHE A 42 -15.61 1.61 -5.73
CA PHE A 42 -14.40 2.06 -6.41
C PHE A 42 -14.27 1.52 -7.83
N LEU A 43 -14.84 0.34 -8.11
CA LEU A 43 -14.57 -0.40 -9.34
C LEU A 43 -15.77 -0.53 -10.29
N THR A 44 -17.00 -0.30 -9.82
CA THR A 44 -18.18 -0.36 -10.71
C THR A 44 -18.07 0.73 -11.77
N HIS A 45 -17.98 0.33 -13.04
CA HIS A 45 -17.78 1.22 -14.19
C HIS A 45 -16.54 2.12 -14.11
N ALA A 46 -15.54 1.73 -13.31
CA ALA A 46 -14.37 2.56 -13.09
C ALA A 46 -13.54 2.73 -14.39
N PRO A 47 -13.04 3.95 -14.65
CA PRO A 47 -12.03 4.19 -15.67
C PRO A 47 -10.68 3.64 -15.19
N VAL A 48 -10.13 2.68 -15.93
CA VAL A 48 -8.91 1.97 -15.56
C VAL A 48 -7.87 2.01 -16.67
N VAL A 49 -6.61 2.10 -16.28
CA VAL A 49 -5.45 1.80 -17.14
C VAL A 49 -5.10 0.33 -16.95
N ILE A 50 -4.87 -0.39 -18.04
CA ILE A 50 -4.45 -1.80 -17.98
C ILE A 50 -2.94 -1.87 -18.17
N ASN A 51 -2.22 -2.34 -17.16
CA ASN A 51 -0.79 -2.56 -17.24
C ASN A 51 -0.51 -4.00 -17.67
N VAL A 52 0.23 -4.17 -18.76
CA VAL A 52 0.58 -5.46 -19.36
C VAL A 52 2.08 -5.81 -19.22
N SER A 53 2.82 -5.10 -18.38
CA SER A 53 4.28 -5.24 -18.26
C SER A 53 4.77 -6.60 -17.74
N SER A 54 3.90 -7.34 -17.06
CA SER A 54 4.15 -8.67 -16.51
C SER A 54 3.61 -9.81 -17.39
N LEU A 55 2.98 -9.50 -18.52
CA LEU A 55 2.47 -10.54 -19.42
C LEU A 55 3.60 -11.09 -20.29
N GLU A 56 3.61 -12.41 -20.43
CA GLU A 56 4.51 -13.12 -21.34
C GLU A 56 3.79 -13.41 -22.67
N ALA A 57 4.51 -13.28 -23.77
CA ALA A 57 3.99 -13.56 -25.11
C ALA A 57 3.80 -15.07 -25.34
N PRO A 58 2.84 -15.48 -26.19
CA PRO A 58 1.90 -14.66 -26.94
C PRO A 58 0.65 -14.27 -26.14
N VAL A 59 0.20 -13.03 -26.26
CA VAL A 59 -1.02 -12.52 -25.64
C VAL A 59 -2.05 -12.24 -26.72
N ASN A 60 -3.23 -12.86 -26.63
CA ASN A 60 -4.35 -12.48 -27.49
C ASN A 60 -5.04 -11.25 -26.90
N TRP A 61 -4.67 -10.06 -27.40
CA TRP A 61 -5.16 -8.80 -26.86
C TRP A 61 -6.68 -8.67 -26.94
N HIS A 62 -7.26 -9.10 -28.06
CA HIS A 62 -8.69 -8.97 -28.31
C HIS A 62 -9.53 -9.72 -27.25
N HIS A 63 -9.20 -10.97 -26.94
CA HIS A 63 -9.91 -11.72 -25.91
C HIS A 63 -9.71 -11.12 -24.51
N LEU A 64 -8.51 -10.62 -24.22
CA LEU A 64 -8.20 -10.00 -22.94
C LEU A 64 -9.00 -8.69 -22.74
N GLN A 65 -9.03 -7.84 -23.78
CA GLN A 65 -9.83 -6.62 -23.81
C GLN A 65 -11.32 -6.91 -23.60
N GLN A 66 -11.85 -7.95 -24.27
CA GLN A 66 -13.24 -8.39 -24.09
C GLN A 66 -13.51 -8.85 -22.67
N ALA A 67 -12.63 -9.67 -22.08
CA ALA A 67 -12.77 -10.15 -20.71
C ALA A 67 -12.80 -9.01 -19.70
N VAL A 68 -11.90 -8.02 -19.84
CA VAL A 68 -11.90 -6.83 -18.99
C VAL A 68 -13.18 -6.02 -19.19
N SER A 69 -13.59 -5.77 -20.44
CA SER A 69 -14.77 -4.95 -20.74
C SER A 69 -16.08 -5.60 -20.30
N ALA A 70 -16.14 -6.95 -20.31
CA ALA A 70 -17.30 -7.71 -19.85
C ALA A 70 -17.60 -7.51 -18.36
N THR A 71 -16.57 -7.17 -17.55
CA THR A 71 -16.76 -6.85 -16.12
C THR A 71 -17.38 -5.47 -15.88
N GLY A 72 -17.57 -4.67 -16.94
CA GLY A 72 -18.12 -3.31 -16.87
C GLY A 72 -17.08 -2.22 -16.64
N LEU A 73 -15.80 -2.57 -16.43
CA LEU A 73 -14.67 -1.63 -16.38
C LEU A 73 -14.49 -0.90 -17.71
N ARG A 74 -14.01 0.35 -17.63
CA ARG A 74 -13.79 1.22 -18.79
C ARG A 74 -12.29 1.39 -19.02
N ILE A 75 -11.76 0.76 -20.06
CA ILE A 75 -10.34 0.87 -20.40
C ILE A 75 -10.07 2.26 -20.97
N VAL A 76 -9.25 3.05 -20.28
CA VAL A 76 -8.81 4.39 -20.70
C VAL A 76 -7.56 4.32 -21.57
N GLY A 77 -6.69 3.35 -21.30
CA GLY A 77 -5.45 3.16 -22.03
C GLY A 77 -4.65 2.00 -21.47
N ILE A 78 -3.56 1.67 -22.16
CA ILE A 78 -2.69 0.53 -21.84
C ILE A 78 -1.31 1.04 -21.47
N SER A 79 -0.71 0.47 -20.43
CA SER A 79 0.64 0.82 -19.98
C SER A 79 1.55 -0.40 -19.93
N GLY A 80 2.86 -0.16 -19.91
CA GLY A 80 3.84 -1.22 -19.70
C GLY A 80 4.03 -2.20 -20.87
N CYS A 81 3.46 -1.92 -22.05
CA CYS A 81 3.63 -2.76 -23.23
C CYS A 81 5.07 -2.68 -23.77
N LYS A 82 5.78 -3.81 -23.72
CA LYS A 82 7.16 -3.95 -24.24
C LYS A 82 7.21 -4.69 -25.58
N ASP A 83 6.22 -5.53 -25.85
CA ASP A 83 6.13 -6.33 -27.05
C ASP A 83 5.59 -5.52 -28.24
N ALA A 84 6.21 -5.68 -29.41
CA ALA A 84 5.88 -4.90 -30.61
C ALA A 84 4.61 -5.39 -31.32
N GLU A 85 4.33 -6.70 -31.28
CA GLU A 85 3.13 -7.28 -31.89
C GLU A 85 1.90 -6.90 -31.07
N LEU A 86 1.98 -7.04 -29.74
CA LEU A 86 0.94 -6.62 -28.81
C LEU A 86 0.67 -5.12 -28.93
N LYS A 87 1.72 -4.29 -29.04
CA LYS A 87 1.59 -2.86 -29.29
C LYS A 87 0.77 -2.58 -30.56
N ALA A 88 1.08 -3.26 -31.66
CA ALA A 88 0.35 -3.10 -32.90
C ALA A 88 -1.12 -3.56 -32.81
N GLU A 89 -1.43 -4.55 -31.98
CA GLU A 89 -2.81 -4.97 -31.69
C GLU A 89 -3.58 -3.91 -30.87
N ILE A 90 -2.94 -3.35 -29.84
CA ILE A 90 -3.52 -2.29 -29.01
C ILE A 90 -3.79 -1.03 -29.85
N ASP A 91 -2.84 -0.63 -30.69
CA ASP A 91 -2.97 0.54 -31.57
C ASP A 91 -4.13 0.32 -32.57
N ARG A 92 -4.28 -0.89 -33.13
CA ARG A 92 -5.42 -1.26 -33.99
C ARG A 92 -6.76 -1.22 -33.27
N ALA A 93 -6.78 -1.50 -31.98
CA ALA A 93 -7.98 -1.38 -31.14
C ALA A 93 -8.33 0.09 -30.79
N GLY A 94 -7.49 1.05 -31.17
CA GLY A 94 -7.71 2.47 -30.91
C GLY A 94 -7.48 2.88 -29.45
N LEU A 95 -6.76 2.07 -28.67
CA LEU A 95 -6.46 2.34 -27.28
C LEU A 95 -5.09 3.03 -27.14
N PRO A 96 -4.99 4.13 -26.39
CA PRO A 96 -3.73 4.85 -26.24
C PRO A 96 -2.75 4.08 -25.35
N LEU A 97 -1.47 4.15 -25.69
CA LEU A 97 -0.38 3.72 -24.83
C LEU A 97 0.01 4.85 -23.88
N LEU A 98 -0.04 4.56 -22.59
CA LEU A 98 0.21 5.50 -21.52
C LEU A 98 1.52 5.16 -20.81
N ASN A 99 2.25 6.21 -20.44
CA ASN A 99 3.39 6.11 -19.55
C ASN A 99 2.90 6.33 -18.13
N GLU A 100 3.10 5.34 -17.27
CA GLU A 100 2.88 5.51 -15.84
C GLU A 100 3.88 6.52 -15.31
N GLY A 101 3.39 7.47 -14.51
CA GLY A 101 4.26 8.34 -13.73
C GLY A 101 5.15 7.48 -12.84
N LYS A 102 6.37 7.95 -12.56
CA LYS A 102 7.22 7.28 -11.58
C LYS A 102 6.48 7.33 -10.25
N ASP A 103 5.96 6.19 -9.80
CA ASP A 103 5.72 5.99 -8.39
C ASP A 103 7.01 6.40 -7.70
N LYS A 104 6.93 7.38 -6.79
CA LYS A 104 8.04 7.59 -5.86
C LYS A 104 8.30 6.22 -5.28
N ALA A 105 9.49 5.67 -5.56
CA ALA A 105 9.95 4.43 -4.96
C ALA A 105 9.53 4.43 -3.49
N PRO A 106 9.04 3.30 -2.94
CA PRO A 106 8.64 3.21 -1.54
C PRO A 106 9.68 3.96 -0.74
N ARG A 107 9.27 5.05 -0.09
CA ARG A 107 10.19 5.86 0.69
C ARG A 107 10.91 4.86 1.59
N ALA A 108 12.21 4.69 1.36
CA ALA A 108 13.03 3.81 2.15
C ALA A 108 12.67 4.08 3.61
N GLU A 109 12.33 3.01 4.32
CA GLU A 109 11.99 3.04 5.73
C GLU A 109 12.98 3.98 6.42
N PRO A 110 12.52 4.99 7.18
CA PRO A 110 13.43 5.86 7.91
C PRO A 110 14.43 4.97 8.64
N PRO A 111 15.75 5.24 8.55
CA PRO A 111 16.73 4.42 9.23
C PRO A 111 16.30 4.28 10.69
N ALA A 112 16.31 3.03 11.19
CA ALA A 112 15.93 2.73 12.55
C ALA A 112 16.59 3.74 13.50
N PRO A 113 15.86 4.31 14.47
CA PRO A 113 16.46 5.18 15.47
C PRO A 113 17.68 4.48 16.06
N PRO A 114 18.82 5.18 16.25
CA PRO A 114 19.99 4.58 16.88
C PRO A 114 19.55 3.96 18.21
N GLU A 115 19.90 2.69 18.41
CA GLU A 115 19.65 2.00 19.67
C GLU A 115 20.22 2.85 20.81
N LEU A 116 19.33 3.42 21.62
CA LEU A 116 19.73 4.05 22.87
C LEU A 116 20.41 2.96 23.70
N PRO A 117 21.56 3.23 24.33
CA PRO A 117 22.20 2.25 25.19
C PRO A 117 21.20 1.84 26.26
N VAL A 118 20.74 0.59 26.18
CA VAL A 118 19.87 0.01 27.20
C VAL A 118 20.66 0.00 28.50
N THR A 119 20.34 0.92 29.40
CA THR A 119 20.75 0.78 30.80
C THR A 119 20.15 -0.54 31.28
N PRO A 120 20.94 -1.46 31.88
CA PRO A 120 20.38 -2.71 32.37
C PRO A 120 19.38 -2.39 33.47
N VAL A 121 18.08 -2.47 33.13
CA VAL A 121 17.01 -2.35 34.11
C VAL A 121 17.14 -3.57 35.02
N THR A 122 17.64 -3.34 36.22
CA THR A 122 17.75 -4.40 37.22
C THR A 122 16.35 -4.73 37.71
N LYS A 123 16.02 -6.02 37.91
CA LYS A 123 14.68 -6.49 38.29
C LYS A 123 14.07 -5.62 39.39
N THR A 124 12.84 -5.15 39.18
CA THR A 124 12.02 -4.43 40.17
C THR A 124 12.00 -5.17 41.50
N ARG A 125 12.28 -4.44 42.59
CA ARG A 125 12.28 -4.99 43.94
C ARG A 125 10.87 -4.90 44.51
N LEU A 126 10.21 -6.03 44.76
CA LEU A 126 8.89 -6.11 45.37
C LEU A 126 9.01 -6.50 46.86
N ILE A 127 8.35 -5.74 47.74
CA ILE A 127 8.24 -6.02 49.17
C ILE A 127 6.77 -6.11 49.54
N ASP A 128 6.33 -7.31 49.90
CA ASP A 128 4.96 -7.64 50.31
C ASP A 128 4.78 -7.70 51.84
N LEU A 129 5.87 -7.44 52.58
CA LEU A 129 5.90 -7.37 54.03
C LEU A 129 5.74 -5.92 54.53
N PRO A 130 5.12 -5.69 55.71
CA PRO A 130 4.96 -4.35 56.26
C PRO A 130 6.30 -3.73 56.66
N VAL A 131 6.55 -2.49 56.24
CA VAL A 131 7.78 -1.73 56.51
C VAL A 131 7.57 -0.84 57.74
N ARG A 132 8.36 -1.06 58.80
CA ARG A 132 8.20 -0.38 60.09
C ARG A 132 9.12 0.83 60.22
N SER A 133 8.76 1.76 61.12
CA SER A 133 9.61 2.92 61.45
C SER A 133 11.00 2.45 61.89
N GLY A 134 12.05 2.99 61.26
CA GLY A 134 13.45 2.60 61.46
C GLY A 134 14.03 1.65 60.42
N GLN A 135 13.22 1.01 59.58
CA GLN A 135 13.71 0.19 58.47
C GLN A 135 14.05 1.05 57.25
N ARG A 136 15.17 0.73 56.59
CA ARG A 136 15.60 1.37 55.34
C ARG A 136 15.69 0.33 54.24
N ILE A 137 14.98 0.55 53.14
CA ILE A 137 15.01 -0.32 51.97
C ILE A 137 15.67 0.44 50.82
N TYR A 138 16.70 -0.16 50.24
CA TYR A 138 17.51 0.44 49.18
C TYR A 138 17.28 -0.30 47.86
N ALA A 139 17.03 0.43 46.78
CA ALA A 139 16.81 -0.10 45.43
C ALA A 139 17.50 0.82 44.40
N PRO A 140 18.84 0.71 44.27
CA PRO A 140 19.57 1.52 43.31
C PRO A 140 19.34 0.99 41.90
N ASN A 141 19.06 1.88 40.95
CA ASN A 141 18.91 1.57 39.53
C ASN A 141 17.78 0.56 39.21
N CYS A 142 16.78 0.45 40.09
CA CYS A 142 15.54 -0.27 39.84
C CYS A 142 14.37 0.30 40.64
N ASP A 143 13.15 -0.04 40.23
CA ASP A 143 11.95 0.36 40.96
C ASP A 143 11.81 -0.44 42.27
N LEU A 144 11.32 0.22 43.32
CA LEU A 144 10.89 -0.42 44.57
C LEU A 144 9.37 -0.34 44.67
N ILE A 145 8.71 -1.48 44.71
CA ILE A 145 7.26 -1.58 44.92
C ILE A 145 7.03 -2.20 46.31
N VAL A 146 6.23 -1.52 47.13
CA VAL A 146 5.78 -2.05 48.42
C VAL A 146 4.26 -2.22 48.36
N THR A 147 3.79 -3.45 48.52
CA THR A 147 2.35 -3.78 48.43
C THR A 147 1.66 -3.90 49.79
N ASN A 148 2.36 -3.55 50.87
CA ASN A 148 1.88 -3.59 52.24
C ASN A 148 2.12 -2.24 52.97
N HIS A 149 1.68 -2.12 54.22
CA HIS A 149 1.76 -0.86 54.96
C HIS A 149 3.20 -0.40 55.22
N VAL A 150 3.46 0.89 54.95
CA VAL A 150 4.70 1.60 55.32
C VAL A 150 4.39 2.53 56.49
N SER A 151 5.02 2.30 57.63
CA SER A 151 4.86 3.12 58.83
C SER A 151 5.68 4.41 58.72
N ALA A 152 5.10 5.54 59.10
CA ALA A 152 5.81 6.82 59.09
C ALA A 152 7.04 6.78 60.02
N GLY A 153 8.22 7.09 59.48
CA GLY A 153 9.42 7.35 60.27
C GLY A 153 9.28 8.71 60.96
N ARG A 154 9.57 8.78 62.27
CA ARG A 154 9.87 10.07 62.90
C ARG A 154 11.33 10.40 62.58
N SER A 155 11.56 11.55 61.96
CA SER A 155 12.90 12.16 61.81
C SER A 155 13.47 12.54 63.17
#